data_AF-A0A7W7EYS2-F1
#
_entry.id   AF-A0A7W7EYS2-F1
#
_cell.length_a   1.000
_cell.length_b   1.000
_cell.length_c   1.000
_cell.angle_alpha   90.00
_cell.angle_beta   90.00
_cell.angle_gamma   90.00
#
_symmetry.space_group_name_H-M   'P 1'
#
loop_
_entity.id
_entity.type
_entity.pdbx_description
1 polymer ?
#
loop_
_entity_poly.entity_id
_entity_poly.type
_entity_poly.pdbx_seq_one_letter_code
_entity_poly.pdbx_strand_id
1 'polypeptide(L)'
;MSTDLLARLIAAGTPAELIAEVAMLAARAADADKRVADAIEAAHQPSKGALRMRRHRKRHAASQSVTCDAVTVTCDDSDAQVTLGDANPAPAPSPLSSPQTPQQTPHPHPHPEGSDARTRKARSAPWPCPEGVDPAHWADLLTNRKSKRLANTATAHAGLLRDLAKLSDDEWPPGRIVQHAAERGWGAIFDPRPKQSTGSTNGHRDYTPRRSGNGMFDAVVDAERAERAGPGFRA
;
A
#
# COMPACT_ATOMS: atom_id res chain seq x y z
N MET A 1 -26.49 -10.91 32.42
CA MET A 1 -27.33 -11.88 33.17
C MET A 1 -28.31 -11.09 34.03
N SER A 2 -29.60 -11.41 33.99
CA SER A 2 -30.61 -10.62 34.73
C SER A 2 -30.52 -10.91 36.22
N THR A 3 -30.44 -9.86 37.04
CA THR A 3 -30.44 -9.94 38.51
C THR A 3 -31.63 -10.73 39.07
N ASP A 4 -32.74 -10.76 38.33
CA ASP A 4 -33.96 -11.48 38.70
C ASP A 4 -33.77 -13.00 38.73
N LEU A 5 -32.85 -13.53 37.92
CA LEU A 5 -32.59 -14.98 37.88
C LEU A 5 -31.86 -15.45 39.14
N LEU A 6 -30.88 -14.68 39.62
CA LEU A 6 -30.19 -14.97 40.89
C LEU A 6 -31.14 -14.85 42.07
N ALA A 7 -32.01 -13.83 42.09
CA ALA A 7 -33.01 -13.66 43.14
C ALA A 7 -33.99 -14.85 43.20
N ARG A 8 -34.41 -15.38 42.04
CA ARG A 8 -35.27 -16.58 41.97
C ARG A 8 -34.57 -17.84 42.45
N LEU A 9 -33.29 -18.01 42.14
CA LEU A 9 -32.49 -19.15 42.62
C LEU A 9 -32.33 -19.14 44.15
N ILE A 10 -32.10 -17.96 44.73
CA ILE A 10 -32.05 -17.76 46.18
C ILE A 10 -33.43 -18.09 46.80
N ALA A 11 -34.51 -17.56 46.24
CA ALA A 11 -35.87 -17.81 46.73
C ALA A 11 -36.29 -19.29 46.63
N ALA A 12 -35.76 -20.01 45.63
CA ALA A 12 -35.97 -21.44 45.46
C ALA A 12 -35.13 -22.31 46.42
N GLY A 13 -34.29 -21.71 47.27
CA GLY A 13 -33.47 -22.43 48.24
C GLY A 13 -32.32 -23.22 47.62
N THR A 14 -31.87 -22.85 46.41
CA THR A 14 -30.70 -23.50 45.82
C THR A 14 -29.45 -23.28 46.69
N PRO A 15 -28.58 -24.30 46.82
CA PRO A 15 -27.38 -24.19 47.65
C PRO A 15 -26.41 -23.16 47.06
N ALA A 16 -25.73 -22.43 47.95
CA ALA A 16 -24.88 -21.30 47.58
C ALA A 16 -23.78 -21.63 46.56
N GLU A 17 -23.23 -22.85 46.63
CA GLU A 17 -22.21 -23.34 45.69
C GLU A 17 -22.71 -23.34 44.23
N LEU A 18 -23.94 -23.80 43.99
CA LEU A 18 -24.52 -23.79 42.64
C LEU A 18 -24.83 -22.38 42.16
N ILE A 19 -25.26 -21.49 43.07
CA ILE A 19 -25.49 -20.08 42.74
C ILE A 19 -24.17 -19.41 42.32
N ALA A 20 -23.07 -19.70 43.04
CA ALA A 20 -21.75 -19.18 42.73
C ALA A 20 -21.24 -19.68 41.37
N GLU A 21 -21.43 -20.97 41.07
CA GLU A 21 -21.04 -21.56 39.78
C GLU A 21 -21.80 -20.94 38.61
N VAL A 22 -23.13 -20.77 38.75
CA VAL A 22 -23.97 -20.13 37.73
C VAL A 22 -23.59 -18.65 37.54
N ALA A 23 -23.26 -17.94 38.63
CA ALA A 23 -22.80 -16.55 38.55
C ALA A 23 -21.44 -16.44 37.82
N MET A 24 -20.49 -17.34 38.09
CA MET A 24 -19.21 -17.38 37.39
C MET A 24 -19.36 -17.70 35.89
N LEU A 25 -20.21 -18.68 35.54
CA LEU A 25 -20.52 -19.00 34.15
C LEU A 25 -21.14 -17.80 33.42
N ALA A 26 -22.06 -17.10 34.08
CA ALA A 26 -22.68 -15.90 33.54
C ALA A 26 -21.68 -14.75 33.32
N ALA A 27 -20.74 -14.54 34.24
CA ALA A 27 -19.67 -13.56 34.08
C ALA A 27 -18.76 -13.90 32.90
N ARG A 28 -18.37 -15.18 32.76
CA ARG A 28 -17.54 -15.64 31.65
C ARG A 28 -18.24 -15.49 30.29
N ALA A 29 -19.54 -15.73 30.23
CA ALA A 29 -20.34 -15.49 29.02
C ALA A 29 -20.37 -14.00 28.66
N ALA A 30 -20.59 -13.12 29.63
CA ALA A 30 -20.57 -11.67 29.39
C ALA A 30 -19.19 -11.17 28.90
N ASP A 31 -18.10 -11.71 29.45
CA ASP A 31 -16.75 -11.40 28.99
C ASP A 31 -16.50 -11.89 27.55
N ALA A 32 -17.04 -13.06 27.18
CA ALA A 32 -16.95 -13.58 25.83
C ALA A 32 -17.72 -12.70 24.84
N ASP A 33 -18.94 -12.28 25.18
CA ASP A 33 -19.75 -11.38 24.36
C ASP A 33 -19.05 -10.03 24.16
N LYS A 34 -18.45 -9.48 25.22
CA LYS A 34 -17.67 -8.24 25.13
C LYS A 34 -16.46 -8.39 24.19
N ARG A 35 -15.72 -9.49 24.28
CA ARG A 35 -14.59 -9.77 23.37
C ARG A 35 -15.05 -9.89 21.92
N VAL A 36 -16.21 -10.50 21.67
CA VAL A 36 -16.78 -10.58 20.33
C VAL A 36 -17.17 -9.19 19.82
N ALA A 37 -17.81 -8.37 20.65
CA ALA A 37 -18.17 -6.99 20.30
C ALA A 37 -16.91 -6.15 19.98
N ASP A 38 -15.89 -6.19 20.84
CA ASP A 38 -14.61 -5.50 20.65
C ASP A 38 -13.91 -5.98 19.36
N ALA A 39 -13.98 -7.29 19.05
CA ALA A 39 -13.41 -7.85 17.83
C ALA A 39 -14.16 -7.39 16.56
N ILE A 40 -15.49 -7.31 16.62
CA ILE A 40 -16.32 -6.76 15.53
C ILE A 40 -15.98 -5.28 15.32
N GLU A 41 -15.86 -4.49 16.38
CA GLU A 41 -15.48 -3.08 16.27
C GLU A 41 -14.07 -2.90 15.69
N ALA A 42 -13.10 -3.72 16.14
CA ALA A 42 -11.75 -3.73 15.60
C ALA A 42 -11.72 -4.10 14.10
N ALA A 43 -12.61 -5.00 13.65
CA ALA A 43 -12.73 -5.38 12.25
C ALA A 43 -13.33 -4.25 11.38
N HIS A 44 -14.13 -3.35 11.94
CA HIS A 44 -14.73 -2.22 11.24
C HIS A 44 -13.78 -1.03 11.05
N GLN A 45 -12.59 -1.06 11.66
CA GLN A 45 -11.57 -0.04 11.43
C GLN A 45 -11.07 -0.13 9.98
N PRO A 46 -11.34 0.88 9.12
CA PRO A 46 -10.91 0.83 7.73
C PRO A 46 -9.38 0.75 7.67
N SER A 47 -8.87 -0.19 6.89
CA SER A 47 -7.43 -0.38 6.76
C SER A 47 -6.72 0.93 6.38
N LYS A 48 -5.45 1.07 6.76
CA LYS A 48 -4.64 2.25 6.40
C LYS A 48 -4.63 2.51 4.87
N GLY A 49 -4.74 1.45 4.06
CA GLY A 49 -4.89 1.54 2.61
C GLY A 49 -6.24 2.14 2.19
N ALA A 50 -7.34 1.69 2.79
CA ALA A 50 -8.68 2.24 2.55
C ALA A 50 -8.75 3.73 2.90
N LEU A 51 -8.13 4.16 4.01
CA LEU A 51 -8.04 5.57 4.39
C LEU A 51 -7.24 6.41 3.38
N ARG A 52 -6.12 5.89 2.86
CA ARG A 52 -5.34 6.57 1.80
C ARG A 52 -6.16 6.75 0.53
N MET A 53 -6.88 5.71 0.11
CA MET A 53 -7.73 5.77 -1.08
C MET A 53 -8.90 6.75 -0.90
N ARG A 54 -9.50 6.82 0.30
CA ARG A 54 -10.53 7.82 0.63
C ARG A 54 -9.99 9.26 0.53
N ARG A 55 -8.78 9.52 1.04
CA ARG A 55 -8.11 10.83 0.92
C ARG A 55 -7.77 11.19 -0.52
N HIS A 56 -7.33 10.22 -1.32
CA HIS A 56 -7.08 10.40 -2.75
C HIS A 56 -8.36 10.82 -3.47
N ARG A 57 -9.45 10.05 -3.31
CA ARG A 57 -10.75 10.36 -3.93
C ARG A 57 -11.27 11.75 -3.53
N LYS A 58 -11.16 12.12 -2.25
CA LYS A 58 -11.55 13.48 -1.79
C LYS A 58 -10.76 14.59 -2.49
N ARG A 59 -9.46 14.41 -2.71
CA ARG A 59 -8.63 15.39 -3.43
C ARG A 59 -9.08 15.55 -4.88
N HIS A 60 -9.28 14.45 -5.59
CA HIS A 60 -9.67 14.51 -7.00
C HIS A 60 -11.13 14.94 -7.21
N ALA A 61 -12.04 14.65 -6.28
CA ALA A 61 -13.41 15.15 -6.32
C ALA A 61 -13.46 16.69 -6.23
N ALA A 62 -12.52 17.32 -5.51
CA ALA A 62 -12.44 18.77 -5.40
C ALA A 62 -11.74 19.46 -6.60
N SER A 63 -11.09 18.69 -7.48
CA SER A 63 -10.28 19.24 -8.58
C SER A 63 -10.96 19.22 -9.95
N GLN A 64 -12.21 18.79 -10.06
CA GLN A 64 -12.92 18.69 -11.35
C GLN A 64 -13.45 20.01 -11.92
N SER A 65 -13.29 21.16 -11.22
CA SER A 65 -13.83 22.44 -11.71
C SER A 65 -12.82 23.34 -12.45
N VAL A 66 -11.70 22.79 -12.94
CA VAL A 66 -10.76 23.53 -13.81
C VAL A 66 -10.70 22.81 -15.16
N THR A 67 -11.83 22.74 -15.84
CA THR A 67 -11.82 22.51 -17.29
C THR A 67 -11.33 23.79 -17.94
N CYS A 68 -10.13 23.72 -18.49
CA CYS A 68 -9.65 24.65 -19.49
C CYS A 68 -10.70 24.72 -20.61
N ASP A 69 -11.13 25.92 -20.98
CA ASP A 69 -11.90 26.16 -22.21
C ASP A 69 -11.20 25.45 -23.37
N ALA A 70 -11.76 24.31 -23.77
CA ALA A 70 -11.32 23.59 -24.96
C ALA A 70 -11.82 24.40 -26.16
N VAL A 71 -10.99 25.33 -26.62
CA VAL A 71 -11.11 25.93 -27.94
C VAL A 71 -11.02 24.77 -28.93
N THR A 72 -12.16 24.37 -29.47
CA THR A 72 -12.26 23.46 -30.60
C THR A 72 -11.63 24.15 -31.81
N VAL A 73 -10.33 23.93 -32.01
CA VAL A 73 -9.65 24.25 -33.26
C VAL A 73 -10.11 23.21 -34.26
N THR A 74 -11.05 23.61 -35.12
CA THR A 74 -11.42 22.89 -36.33
C THR A 74 -10.21 22.90 -37.27
N CYS A 75 -9.63 21.73 -37.51
CA CYS A 75 -8.64 21.53 -38.56
C CYS A 75 -9.38 21.47 -39.91
N ASP A 76 -9.27 22.55 -40.68
CA ASP A 76 -9.63 22.58 -42.09
C ASP A 76 -8.49 21.94 -42.90
N ASP A 77 -8.87 21.00 -43.75
CA ASP A 77 -8.04 20.25 -44.68
C ASP A 77 -7.70 21.16 -45.87
N SER A 78 -6.41 21.41 -46.13
CA SER A 78 -5.96 21.98 -47.40
C SER A 78 -4.54 21.53 -47.73
N ASP A 79 -4.49 20.70 -48.77
CA ASP A 79 -3.37 20.42 -49.67
C ASP A 79 -2.52 21.65 -49.98
N ALA A 80 -1.18 21.51 -49.91
CA ALA A 80 -0.27 21.93 -50.98
C ALA A 80 1.23 21.70 -50.65
N GLN A 81 1.89 20.96 -51.55
CA GLN A 81 3.23 21.15 -52.10
C GLN A 81 4.49 21.30 -51.21
N VAL A 82 5.34 20.26 -51.32
CA VAL A 82 6.77 20.27 -51.72
C VAL A 82 7.54 21.58 -51.58
N THR A 83 8.59 21.58 -50.75
CA THR A 83 9.91 22.11 -51.13
C THR A 83 11.02 21.46 -50.29
N LEU A 84 11.91 20.69 -50.93
CA LEU A 84 13.22 20.34 -50.38
C LEU A 84 14.09 21.60 -50.42
N GLY A 85 14.58 22.03 -49.26
CA GLY A 85 15.42 23.22 -49.09
C GLY A 85 16.64 22.91 -48.22
N ASP A 86 17.78 23.19 -48.82
CA ASP A 86 19.16 22.91 -48.45
C ASP A 86 19.66 23.63 -47.16
N ALA A 87 20.71 23.05 -46.59
CA ALA A 87 21.74 23.56 -45.66
C ALA A 87 21.50 24.82 -44.80
N ASN A 88 21.58 24.66 -43.46
CA ASN A 88 22.43 25.50 -42.60
C ASN A 88 22.60 24.91 -41.16
N PRO A 89 23.79 24.43 -40.74
CA PRO A 89 24.05 24.12 -39.34
C PRO A 89 24.38 25.40 -38.57
N ALA A 90 23.37 26.01 -37.95
CA ALA A 90 23.55 27.16 -37.06
C ALA A 90 24.06 26.72 -35.67
N PRO A 91 25.02 27.47 -35.07
CA PRO A 91 25.72 27.08 -33.85
C PRO A 91 24.88 27.23 -32.58
N ALA A 92 25.22 26.40 -31.60
CA ALA A 92 24.62 26.32 -30.27
C ALA A 92 24.52 27.68 -29.57
N PRO A 93 23.37 28.02 -28.93
CA PRO A 93 23.30 29.17 -28.05
C PRO A 93 24.03 28.89 -26.73
N SER A 94 24.98 29.76 -26.40
CA SER A 94 25.71 29.80 -25.13
C SER A 94 24.77 29.79 -23.92
N PRO A 95 25.16 29.17 -22.79
CA PRO A 95 24.37 29.18 -21.57
C PRO A 95 24.29 30.60 -21.01
N LEU A 96 23.06 31.10 -20.86
CA LEU A 96 22.76 32.35 -20.17
C LEU A 96 23.22 32.24 -18.71
N SER A 97 24.23 33.05 -18.37
CA SER A 97 24.62 33.36 -16.99
C SER A 97 23.39 33.76 -16.18
N SER A 98 23.05 32.93 -15.19
CA SER A 98 22.01 33.28 -14.23
C SER A 98 22.44 34.50 -13.42
N PRO A 99 21.60 35.54 -13.28
CA PRO A 99 21.89 36.67 -12.43
C PRO A 99 21.96 36.21 -10.97
N GLN A 100 23.13 36.41 -10.40
CA GLN A 100 23.48 36.15 -9.01
C GLN A 100 22.60 37.04 -8.12
N THR A 101 21.55 36.46 -7.53
CA THR A 101 20.76 37.14 -6.50
C THR A 101 21.65 37.39 -5.28
N PRO A 102 21.73 38.63 -4.76
CA PRO A 102 22.49 38.92 -3.56
C PRO A 102 21.92 38.14 -2.38
N GLN A 103 22.84 37.47 -1.69
CA GLN A 103 22.60 36.67 -0.49
C GLN A 103 22.07 37.59 0.61
N GLN A 104 20.75 37.67 0.78
CA GLN A 104 20.16 38.28 1.96
C GLN A 104 20.49 37.40 3.17
N THR A 105 21.27 37.96 4.07
CA THR A 105 21.53 37.46 5.42
C THR A 105 20.20 37.16 6.11
N PRO A 106 19.96 35.93 6.58
CA PRO A 106 18.77 35.63 7.36
C PRO A 106 18.85 36.40 8.68
N HIS A 107 17.92 37.30 8.91
CA HIS A 107 17.70 37.89 10.22
C HIS A 107 17.35 36.77 11.22
N PRO A 108 17.96 36.74 12.42
CA PRO A 108 17.62 35.75 13.43
C PRO A 108 16.24 36.09 14.00
N HIS A 109 15.21 35.41 13.49
CA HIS A 109 13.92 35.40 14.15
C HIS A 109 14.09 34.66 15.50
N PRO A 110 13.70 35.27 16.64
CA PRO A 110 13.59 34.55 17.90
C PRO A 110 12.44 33.55 17.75
N HIS A 111 12.78 32.31 17.43
CA HIS A 111 11.84 31.20 17.48
C HIS A 111 11.48 30.97 18.95
N PRO A 112 10.19 30.90 19.32
CA PRO A 112 9.80 30.51 20.67
C PRO A 112 10.34 29.10 20.93
N GLU A 113 10.98 28.94 22.09
CA GLU A 113 11.47 27.67 22.60
C GLU A 113 10.30 26.71 22.87
N GLY A 114 9.82 26.11 21.80
CA GLY A 114 8.96 24.94 21.79
C GLY A 114 9.64 23.88 20.94
N SER A 115 10.87 23.54 21.30
CA SER A 115 11.59 22.43 20.71
C SER A 115 10.90 21.13 21.13
N ASP A 116 9.85 20.78 20.41
CA ASP A 116 9.37 19.40 20.30
C ASP A 116 10.54 18.58 19.79
N ALA A 117 11.38 18.13 20.72
CA ALA A 117 12.39 17.14 20.53
C ALA A 117 11.65 15.90 20.05
N ARG A 118 11.49 15.78 18.72
CA ARG A 118 11.14 14.53 18.07
C ARG A 118 12.20 13.55 18.55
N THR A 119 11.84 12.78 19.55
CA THR A 119 12.63 11.68 20.09
C THR A 119 12.94 10.81 18.88
N ARG A 120 14.14 10.97 18.32
CA ARG A 120 14.62 10.11 17.25
C ARG A 120 14.69 8.75 17.89
N LYS A 121 13.66 7.95 17.63
CA LYS A 121 13.52 6.58 18.14
C LYS A 121 14.89 5.92 18.06
N ALA A 122 15.40 5.48 19.21
CA ALA A 122 16.75 4.95 19.36
C ALA A 122 17.05 4.01 18.19
N ARG A 123 18.19 4.24 17.51
CA ARG A 123 18.60 3.40 16.38
C ARG A 123 18.65 1.97 16.91
N SER A 124 17.83 1.08 16.36
CA SER A 124 17.87 -0.34 16.69
C SER A 124 19.30 -0.84 16.53
N ALA A 125 19.81 -1.53 17.54
CA ALA A 125 21.15 -2.10 17.50
C ALA A 125 21.36 -2.88 16.18
N PRO A 126 22.52 -2.75 15.52
CA PRO A 126 22.84 -3.54 14.34
C PRO A 126 22.66 -5.03 14.67
N TRP A 127 21.98 -5.77 13.80
CA TRP A 127 21.80 -7.21 14.02
C TRP A 127 23.15 -7.92 14.01
N PRO A 128 23.37 -8.90 14.90
CA PRO A 128 24.60 -9.68 14.90
C PRO A 128 24.76 -10.41 13.56
N CYS A 129 26.01 -10.58 13.12
CA CYS A 129 26.31 -11.34 11.92
C CYS A 129 26.09 -12.84 12.19
N PRO A 130 25.38 -13.57 11.33
CA PRO A 130 25.24 -15.02 11.45
C PRO A 130 26.56 -15.76 11.20
N GLU A 131 26.66 -16.96 11.78
CA GLU A 131 27.83 -17.84 11.63
C GLU A 131 27.99 -18.29 10.16
N GLY A 132 29.22 -18.26 9.65
CA GLY A 132 29.53 -18.63 8.26
C GLY A 132 29.15 -17.58 7.20
N VAL A 133 28.79 -16.36 7.60
CA VAL A 133 28.51 -15.24 6.70
C VAL A 133 29.57 -14.15 6.88
N ASP A 134 30.07 -13.62 5.76
CA ASP A 134 30.99 -12.47 5.78
C ASP A 134 30.27 -11.21 6.31
N PRO A 135 30.80 -10.55 7.35
CA PRO A 135 30.26 -9.31 7.88
C PRO A 135 30.05 -8.21 6.83
N ALA A 136 30.88 -8.15 5.78
CA ALA A 136 30.76 -7.16 4.71
C ALA A 136 29.46 -7.37 3.92
N HIS A 137 29.22 -8.59 3.44
CA HIS A 137 27.99 -8.94 2.72
C HIS A 137 26.73 -8.79 3.59
N TRP A 138 26.86 -9.06 4.89
CA TRP A 138 25.77 -8.82 5.84
C TRP A 138 25.44 -7.33 5.98
N ALA A 139 26.45 -6.46 6.07
CA ALA A 139 26.24 -5.01 6.13
C ALA A 139 25.58 -4.46 4.85
N ASP A 140 25.96 -4.97 3.68
CA ASP A 140 25.35 -4.61 2.40
C ASP A 140 23.88 -5.04 2.34
N LEU A 141 23.55 -6.25 2.80
CA LEU A 141 22.17 -6.72 2.92
C LEU A 141 21.33 -5.79 3.82
N LEU A 142 21.88 -5.34 4.95
CA LEU A 142 21.20 -4.39 5.85
C LEU A 142 21.01 -3.01 5.19
N THR A 143 21.97 -2.58 4.38
CA THR A 143 21.87 -1.34 3.61
C THR A 143 20.76 -1.44 2.55
N ASN A 144 20.69 -2.57 1.84
CA ASN A 144 19.64 -2.87 0.86
C ASN A 144 18.24 -2.94 1.51
N ARG A 145 18.15 -3.49 2.73
CA ARG A 145 16.91 -3.48 3.51
C ARG A 145 16.45 -2.07 3.85
N LYS A 146 17.38 -1.23 4.28
CA LYS A 146 17.11 0.18 4.61
C LYS A 146 16.68 0.96 3.38
N SER A 147 17.32 0.76 2.22
CA SER A 147 16.97 1.44 0.96
C SER A 147 15.57 1.03 0.48
N LYS A 148 15.22 -0.25 0.61
CA LYS A 148 13.87 -0.77 0.32
C LYS A 148 12.84 -0.49 1.43
N ARG A 149 13.21 0.25 2.48
CA ARG A 149 12.35 0.62 3.62
C ARG A 149 11.74 -0.58 4.35
N LEU A 150 12.46 -1.70 4.40
CA LEU A 150 12.06 -2.87 5.17
C LEU A 150 12.34 -2.65 6.66
N ALA A 151 11.47 -3.20 7.51
CA ALA A 151 11.61 -3.06 8.96
C ALA A 151 12.75 -3.95 9.47
N ASN A 152 13.64 -3.40 10.29
CA ASN A 152 14.69 -4.14 10.99
C ASN A 152 14.26 -4.49 12.42
N THR A 153 13.19 -5.29 12.56
CA THR A 153 12.71 -5.85 13.83
C THR A 153 13.39 -7.17 14.18
N ALA A 154 13.43 -7.53 15.47
CA ALA A 154 13.95 -8.84 15.90
C ALA A 154 13.25 -10.03 15.20
N THR A 155 11.96 -9.89 14.90
CA THR A 155 11.19 -10.90 14.14
C THR A 155 11.67 -11.05 12.70
N ALA A 156 12.07 -9.95 12.05
CA ALA A 156 12.61 -9.98 10.69
C ALA A 156 14.00 -10.62 10.66
N HIS A 157 14.82 -10.38 11.68
CA HIS A 157 16.10 -11.05 11.86
C HIS A 157 15.91 -12.57 11.99
N ALA A 158 15.00 -13.02 12.87
CA ALA A 158 14.67 -14.43 13.03
C ALA A 158 14.05 -15.07 11.77
N GLY A 159 13.41 -14.28 10.90
CA GLY A 159 12.96 -14.71 9.59
C GLY A 159 14.12 -14.97 8.64
N LEU A 160 15.06 -14.03 8.54
CA LEU A 160 16.26 -14.18 7.70
C LEU A 160 17.10 -15.39 8.11
N LEU A 161 17.27 -15.64 9.42
CA LEU A 161 18.00 -16.82 9.90
C LEU A 161 17.30 -18.13 9.54
N ARG A 162 15.95 -18.16 9.60
CA ARG A 162 15.16 -19.33 9.17
C ARG A 162 15.27 -19.55 7.67
N ASP A 163 15.22 -18.48 6.88
CA ASP A 163 15.37 -18.56 5.42
C ASP A 163 16.79 -19.03 5.05
N LEU A 164 17.82 -18.57 5.77
CA LEU A 164 19.19 -19.06 5.61
C LEU A 164 19.31 -20.55 5.92
N ALA A 165 18.86 -20.97 7.10
CA ALA A 165 18.93 -22.38 7.49
C ALA A 165 18.14 -23.30 6.56
N LYS A 166 17.08 -22.78 5.93
CA LYS A 166 16.26 -23.54 4.97
C LYS A 166 16.91 -23.65 3.59
N LEU A 167 17.63 -22.61 3.15
CA LEU A 167 18.20 -22.52 1.81
C LEU A 167 19.67 -22.94 1.76
N SER A 168 20.33 -23.02 2.93
CA SER A 168 21.70 -23.49 3.06
C SER A 168 21.76 -24.98 2.80
N ASP A 169 22.36 -25.35 1.66
CA ASP A 169 22.74 -26.73 1.32
C ASP A 169 24.24 -26.76 0.99
N ASP A 170 24.80 -27.95 0.76
CA ASP A 170 26.24 -28.12 0.46
C ASP A 170 26.71 -27.32 -0.77
N GLU A 171 25.83 -27.16 -1.77
CA GLU A 171 26.11 -26.35 -2.97
C GLU A 171 26.03 -24.83 -2.71
N TRP A 172 25.22 -24.42 -1.72
CA TRP A 172 24.93 -23.03 -1.40
C TRP A 172 25.11 -22.77 0.10
N PRO A 173 26.34 -22.54 0.57
CA PRO A 173 26.57 -22.20 1.97
C PRO A 173 25.94 -20.84 2.33
N PRO A 174 25.61 -20.60 3.61
CA PRO A 174 24.89 -19.39 4.04
C PRO A 174 25.61 -18.10 3.59
N GLY A 175 26.94 -18.06 3.64
CA GLY A 175 27.72 -16.93 3.15
C GLY A 175 27.51 -16.62 1.66
N ARG A 176 27.49 -17.64 0.79
CA ARG A 176 27.24 -17.49 -0.66
C ARG A 176 25.83 -16.98 -0.95
N ILE A 177 24.84 -17.43 -0.18
CA ILE A 177 23.46 -16.98 -0.33
C ILE A 177 23.33 -15.49 0.03
N VAL A 178 23.92 -15.06 1.14
CA VAL A 178 23.91 -13.65 1.55
C VAL A 178 24.67 -12.78 0.56
N GLN A 179 25.85 -13.21 0.12
CA GLN A 179 26.63 -12.52 -0.91
C GLN A 179 25.78 -12.27 -2.15
N HIS A 180 25.16 -13.32 -2.69
CA HIS A 180 24.35 -13.23 -3.90
C HIS A 180 23.10 -12.34 -3.70
N ALA A 181 22.48 -12.36 -2.52
CA ALA A 181 21.38 -11.45 -2.19
C ALA A 181 21.86 -9.99 -2.10
N ALA A 182 23.05 -9.74 -1.55
CA ALA A 182 23.65 -8.41 -1.46
C ALA A 182 23.98 -7.86 -2.85
N GLU A 183 24.63 -8.65 -3.72
CA GLU A 183 24.98 -8.31 -5.10
C GLU A 183 23.74 -7.95 -5.94
N ARG A 184 22.63 -8.68 -5.76
CA ARG A 184 21.36 -8.40 -6.45
C ARG A 184 20.56 -7.23 -5.86
N GLY A 185 21.05 -6.60 -4.79
CA GLY A 185 20.35 -5.51 -4.14
C GLY A 185 19.08 -5.96 -3.42
N TRP A 186 18.98 -7.23 -3.03
CA TRP A 186 17.79 -7.76 -2.35
C TRP A 186 17.76 -7.36 -0.88
N GLY A 187 16.56 -7.15 -0.36
CA GLY A 187 16.34 -6.88 1.07
C GLY A 187 15.92 -8.12 1.87
N ALA A 188 15.72 -9.25 1.21
CA ALA A 188 15.37 -10.52 1.81
C ALA A 188 16.15 -11.63 1.13
N ILE A 189 16.18 -12.80 1.76
CA ILE A 189 16.94 -13.95 1.27
C ILE A 189 15.98 -14.77 0.42
N PHE A 190 16.38 -15.03 -0.82
CA PHE A 190 15.63 -15.83 -1.76
C PHE A 190 16.55 -16.92 -2.33
N ASP A 191 15.94 -18.03 -2.71
CA ASP A 191 16.66 -19.14 -3.35
C ASP A 191 17.32 -18.65 -4.66
N PRO A 192 18.65 -18.74 -4.79
CA PRO A 192 19.35 -18.39 -6.02
C PRO A 192 19.12 -19.40 -7.14
N ARG A 193 18.65 -20.60 -6.83
CA ARG A 193 18.47 -21.67 -7.81
C ARG A 193 17.35 -21.30 -8.79
N PRO A 194 17.49 -21.65 -10.08
CA PRO A 194 16.39 -21.50 -11.01
C PRO A 194 15.24 -22.34 -10.48
N LYS A 195 14.15 -21.69 -10.04
CA LYS A 195 12.92 -22.40 -9.72
C LYS A 195 12.55 -23.18 -10.98
N GLN A 196 12.67 -24.50 -10.93
CA GLN A 196 12.02 -25.34 -11.93
C GLN A 196 10.58 -24.85 -11.96
N SER A 197 10.16 -24.36 -13.12
CA SER A 197 8.87 -23.73 -13.34
C SER A 197 7.76 -24.77 -13.13
N THR A 198 7.49 -25.16 -11.89
CA THR A 198 6.22 -25.77 -11.49
C THR A 198 5.22 -24.64 -11.56
N GLY A 199 4.57 -24.56 -12.73
CA GLY A 199 3.47 -23.68 -13.11
C GLY A 199 3.22 -22.53 -12.15
N SER A 200 3.67 -21.33 -12.55
CA SER A 200 3.20 -20.10 -11.92
C SER A 200 1.68 -20.09 -11.95
N THR A 201 1.06 -20.45 -10.83
CA THR A 201 -0.32 -20.12 -10.49
C THR A 201 -0.43 -18.61 -10.23
N ASN A 202 0.24 -17.78 -11.03
CA ASN A 202 -0.30 -16.49 -11.41
C ASN A 202 -1.48 -16.81 -12.34
N GLY A 203 -2.54 -17.37 -11.72
CA GLY A 203 -3.83 -17.45 -12.34
C GLY A 203 -4.11 -16.07 -12.91
N HIS A 204 -4.35 -16.07 -14.21
CA HIS A 204 -5.38 -15.26 -14.82
C HIS A 204 -6.32 -14.76 -13.71
N ARG A 205 -6.11 -13.52 -13.25
CA ARG A 205 -7.23 -12.80 -12.69
C ARG A 205 -8.13 -12.67 -13.88
N ASP A 206 -9.13 -13.55 -13.94
CA ASP A 206 -10.30 -13.32 -14.75
C ASP A 206 -10.67 -11.88 -14.52
N TYR A 207 -10.47 -11.11 -15.59
CA TYR A 207 -10.85 -9.73 -15.69
C TYR A 207 -12.38 -9.79 -15.67
N THR A 208 -12.97 -9.98 -14.49
CA THR A 208 -14.36 -9.64 -14.29
C THR A 208 -14.38 -8.14 -14.55
N PRO A 209 -15.02 -7.66 -15.64
CA PRO A 209 -15.16 -6.25 -15.84
C PRO A 209 -15.86 -5.76 -14.59
N ARG A 210 -15.15 -4.95 -13.81
CA ARG A 210 -15.77 -4.19 -12.74
C ARG A 210 -16.90 -3.45 -13.40
N ARG A 211 -18.13 -3.92 -13.14
CA ARG A 211 -19.39 -3.20 -13.23
C ARG A 211 -19.25 -1.98 -12.34
N SER A 212 -18.47 -1.02 -12.83
CA SER A 212 -18.34 0.32 -12.31
C SER A 212 -19.73 0.90 -12.45
N GLY A 213 -20.32 1.25 -11.32
CA GLY A 213 -21.60 1.94 -11.28
C GLY A 213 -21.58 3.11 -12.25
N ASN A 214 -22.54 3.08 -13.17
CA ASN A 214 -23.35 4.19 -13.69
C ASN A 214 -24.32 3.68 -14.77
N GLY A 215 -24.86 2.47 -14.62
CA GLY A 215 -25.85 1.89 -15.54
C GLY A 215 -27.28 2.35 -15.25
N MET A 216 -27.51 3.66 -15.11
CA MET A 216 -28.88 4.21 -14.97
C MET A 216 -29.18 5.35 -15.94
N PHE A 217 -28.17 5.96 -16.58
CA PHE A 217 -28.40 7.02 -17.57
C PHE A 217 -28.34 6.53 -19.04
N ASP A 218 -27.85 5.32 -19.29
CA ASP A 218 -27.74 4.77 -20.66
C ASP A 218 -29.06 4.13 -21.17
N ALA A 219 -30.01 3.84 -20.27
CA ALA A 219 -31.30 3.25 -20.63
C ALA A 219 -32.31 4.26 -21.20
N VAL A 220 -32.11 5.57 -20.95
CA VAL A 220 -33.02 6.62 -21.45
C VAL A 220 -32.63 7.06 -22.87
N VAL A 221 -31.34 7.04 -23.20
CA VAL A 221 -30.84 7.43 -24.54
C VAL A 221 -31.09 6.33 -25.59
N ASP A 222 -31.03 5.05 -25.20
CA ASP A 222 -31.36 3.94 -26.11
C ASP A 222 -32.88 3.72 -26.30
N ALA A 223 -33.72 4.13 -25.34
CA ALA A 223 -35.18 4.09 -25.50
C ALA A 223 -35.68 5.12 -26.52
N GLU A 224 -35.03 6.28 -26.63
CA GLU A 224 -35.42 7.35 -27.58
C GLU A 224 -34.92 7.07 -29.02
N ARG A 225 -33.93 6.19 -29.19
CA ARG A 225 -33.41 5.79 -30.51
C ARG A 225 -34.23 4.68 -31.18
N ALA A 226 -34.97 3.88 -30.40
CA ALA A 226 -35.78 2.77 -30.90
C ALA A 226 -37.12 3.21 -31.53
N GLU A 227 -37.67 4.39 -31.18
CA GLU A 227 -38.93 4.86 -31.76
C GLU A 227 -38.79 5.54 -33.13
N ARG A 228 -37.57 5.90 -33.56
CA ARG A 228 -37.34 6.61 -34.83
C ARG A 228 -37.11 5.71 -36.04
N ALA A 229 -36.94 4.40 -35.85
CA ALA A 229 -36.79 3.43 -36.93
C ALA A 229 -38.11 2.70 -37.18
N GLY A 230 -39.04 3.39 -37.84
CA GLY A 230 -40.32 2.80 -38.26
C GLY A 230 -40.15 1.58 -39.18
N PRO A 231 -41.09 0.63 -39.16
CA PRO A 231 -41.06 -0.54 -40.02
C PRO A 231 -41.63 -0.19 -41.40
N GLY A 232 -40.79 -0.09 -42.42
CA GLY A 232 -41.29 0.08 -43.78
C GLY A 232 -40.21 0.21 -44.83
N PHE A 233 -39.85 -0.91 -45.46
CA PHE A 233 -40.06 -1.09 -46.91
C PHE A 233 -39.56 -2.50 -47.29
N ARG A 234 -40.49 -3.42 -47.49
CA ARG A 234 -40.30 -4.60 -48.34
C ARG A 234 -41.04 -4.31 -49.63
N ALA A 235 -40.31 -4.21 -50.73
CA ALA A 235 -40.71 -4.64 -52.07
C ALA A 235 -39.42 -4.86 -52.87
#